data_AF-A0A936DU68-F1
#
_entry.id   AF-A0A936DU68-F1
#
_cell.length_a   1.000
_cell.length_b   1.000
_cell.length_c   1.000
_cell.angle_alpha   90.00
_cell.angle_beta   90.00
_cell.angle_gamma   90.00
#
_symmetry.space_group_name_H-M   'P 1'
#
loop_
_entity.id
_entity.type
_entity.pdbx_description
1 polymer ?
#
loop_
_entity_poly.entity_id
_entity_poly.type
_entity_poly.pdbx_seq_one_letter_code
_entity_poly.pdbx_strand_id
1 'polypeptide(L)'
;MAKSIFPDTLNTYDKEKAFNYVDACEAYALVLPNSDKSPEFLFSAAQTSKLLTTYDKCLSLFDWIVEKYPKHAKAENACFMKGFLFDNDLKDTATARKFYLEFITKYPKSEFVDDAQMLIQNLGKSEEQILDELQKKNAK
;
A
#
# COMPACT_ATOMS: atom_id res chain seq x y z
N MET A 1 -5.78 18.98 38.06
CA MET A 1 -5.70 17.78 37.19
C MET A 1 -6.94 17.78 36.30
N ALA A 2 -6.84 18.29 35.07
CA ALA A 2 -7.92 18.21 34.10
C ALA A 2 -7.83 16.83 33.42
N LYS A 3 -8.67 15.88 33.83
CA LYS A 3 -8.92 14.66 33.06
C LYS A 3 -9.58 15.10 31.75
N SER A 4 -9.00 14.69 30.63
CA SER A 4 -9.56 14.87 29.28
C SER A 4 -11.00 14.33 29.25
N ILE A 5 -11.96 15.17 28.88
CA ILE A 5 -13.41 14.89 28.82
C ILE A 5 -13.79 14.44 27.39
N PHE A 6 -12.87 13.86 26.63
CA PHE A 6 -13.18 13.25 25.34
C PHE A 6 -13.09 11.73 25.48
N PRO A 7 -14.21 11.00 25.43
CA PRO A 7 -14.18 9.55 25.50
C PRO A 7 -13.55 8.97 24.23
N ASP A 8 -12.77 7.90 24.38
CA ASP A 8 -12.19 7.05 23.32
C ASP A 8 -13.23 6.56 22.28
N THR A 9 -14.52 6.80 22.51
CA THR A 9 -15.64 6.42 21.65
C THR A 9 -15.64 7.12 20.29
N LEU A 10 -15.07 8.33 20.17
CA LEU A 10 -14.91 8.98 18.86
C LEU A 10 -13.99 8.17 17.94
N ASN A 11 -12.93 7.57 18.49
CA ASN A 11 -11.98 6.77 17.72
C ASN A 11 -12.53 5.37 17.36
N THR A 12 -13.40 4.79 18.19
CA THR A 12 -13.99 3.47 17.90
C THR A 12 -15.06 3.53 16.82
N TYR A 13 -15.88 4.59 16.81
CA TYR A 13 -16.96 4.76 15.84
C TYR A 13 -16.43 4.98 14.42
N ASP A 14 -15.34 5.74 14.27
CA ASP A 14 -14.72 5.95 12.96
C ASP A 14 -14.04 4.67 12.44
N LYS A 15 -13.49 3.82 13.33
CA LYS A 15 -12.96 2.51 12.96
C LYS A 15 -14.05 1.55 12.49
N GLU A 16 -15.19 1.50 13.17
CA GLU A 16 -16.33 0.67 12.76
C GLU A 16 -16.79 1.01 11.34
N LYS A 17 -16.93 2.31 11.04
CA LYS A 17 -17.26 2.76 9.67
C LYS A 17 -16.22 2.36 8.65
N ALA A 18 -14.95 2.45 8.99
CA ALA A 18 -13.86 2.05 8.12
C ALA A 18 -13.87 0.53 7.85
N PHE A 19 -14.17 -0.30 8.86
CA PHE A 19 -14.39 -1.75 8.66
C PHE A 19 -15.61 -2.01 7.76
N ASN A 20 -16.75 -1.38 8.03
CA ASN A 20 -17.95 -1.52 7.22
C ASN A 20 -17.71 -1.06 5.76
N TYR A 21 -16.87 -0.05 5.55
CA TYR A 21 -16.47 0.39 4.22
C TYR A 21 -15.66 -0.68 3.49
N VAL A 22 -14.68 -1.29 4.15
CA VAL A 22 -13.89 -2.41 3.59
C VAL A 22 -14.81 -3.56 3.18
N ASP A 23 -15.72 -3.98 4.06
CA ASP A 23 -16.67 -5.06 3.80
C ASP A 23 -17.59 -4.73 2.61
N ALA A 24 -18.07 -3.48 2.51
CA ALA A 24 -18.91 -3.04 1.41
C ALA A 24 -18.17 -3.04 0.06
N CYS A 25 -16.91 -2.64 0.03
CA CYS A 25 -16.07 -2.68 -1.16
C CYS A 25 -15.81 -4.12 -1.63
N GLU A 26 -15.55 -5.05 -0.72
CA GLU A 26 -15.40 -6.46 -1.03
C GLU A 26 -16.70 -7.06 -1.55
N ALA A 27 -17.82 -6.80 -0.87
CA ALA A 27 -19.14 -7.25 -1.32
C ALA A 27 -19.47 -6.73 -2.73
N TYR A 28 -19.17 -5.46 -3.01
CA TYR A 28 -19.33 -4.88 -4.34
C TYR A 28 -18.52 -5.66 -5.38
N ALA A 29 -17.23 -5.93 -5.11
CA ALA A 29 -16.36 -6.64 -6.03
C ALA A 29 -16.78 -8.11 -6.24
N LEU A 30 -17.38 -8.75 -5.22
CA LEU A 30 -17.94 -10.10 -5.34
C LEU A 30 -19.20 -10.14 -6.21
N VAL A 31 -20.08 -9.16 -6.04
CA VAL A 31 -21.36 -9.11 -6.77
C VAL A 31 -21.17 -8.60 -8.20
N LEU A 32 -20.23 -7.68 -8.42
CA LEU A 32 -19.97 -7.02 -9.70
C LEU A 32 -18.50 -7.18 -10.14
N PRO A 33 -17.98 -8.40 -10.31
CA PRO A 33 -16.55 -8.64 -10.57
C PRO A 33 -16.06 -8.11 -11.93
N ASN A 34 -16.96 -7.77 -12.86
CA ASN A 34 -16.59 -7.21 -14.17
C ASN A 34 -16.80 -5.69 -14.24
N SER A 35 -17.21 -5.05 -13.14
CA SER A 35 -17.30 -3.58 -13.08
C SER A 35 -15.90 -2.98 -13.01
N ASP A 36 -15.63 -1.98 -13.85
CA ASP A 36 -14.36 -1.22 -13.81
C ASP A 36 -14.12 -0.56 -12.44
N LYS A 37 -15.19 -0.34 -11.64
CA LYS A 37 -15.09 0.22 -10.28
C LYS A 37 -14.64 -0.79 -9.23
N SER A 38 -14.80 -2.08 -9.47
CA SER A 38 -14.44 -3.12 -8.49
C SER A 38 -12.96 -3.07 -8.08
N PRO A 39 -11.98 -3.01 -9.00
CA PRO A 39 -10.58 -2.85 -8.59
C PRO A 39 -10.29 -1.49 -7.94
N GLU A 40 -11.05 -0.44 -8.24
CA GLU A 40 -10.90 0.87 -7.57
C GLU A 40 -11.36 0.80 -6.11
N PHE A 41 -12.53 0.22 -5.85
CA PHE A 41 -13.04 0.05 -4.50
C PHE A 41 -12.21 -0.93 -3.67
N LEU A 42 -11.74 -2.03 -4.25
CA LEU A 42 -10.79 -2.92 -3.57
C LEU A 42 -9.50 -2.17 -3.20
N PHE A 43 -9.00 -1.29 -4.07
CA PHE A 43 -7.79 -0.53 -3.79
C PHE A 43 -8.02 0.46 -2.63
N SER A 44 -9.16 1.16 -2.62
CA SER A 44 -9.54 2.01 -1.49
C SER A 44 -9.70 1.21 -0.20
N ALA A 45 -10.31 0.02 -0.25
CA ALA A 45 -10.44 -0.87 0.89
C ALA A 45 -9.07 -1.34 1.42
N ALA A 46 -8.10 -1.60 0.54
CA ALA A 46 -6.74 -1.94 0.94
C ALA A 46 -6.05 -0.77 1.67
N GLN A 47 -6.19 0.45 1.14
CA GLN A 47 -5.69 1.66 1.80
C GLN A 47 -6.36 1.91 3.16
N THR A 48 -7.68 1.72 3.25
CA THR A 48 -8.39 1.78 4.53
C THR A 48 -7.89 0.71 5.51
N SER A 49 -7.66 -0.52 5.03
CA SER A 49 -7.12 -1.61 5.86
C SER A 49 -5.72 -1.28 6.38
N LYS A 50 -4.86 -0.64 5.56
CA LYS A 50 -3.56 -0.12 6.00
C LYS A 50 -3.72 0.91 7.12
N LEU A 51 -4.63 1.88 6.99
CA LEU A 51 -4.91 2.88 8.02
C LEU A 51 -5.44 2.25 9.32
N LEU A 52 -6.20 1.18 9.20
CA LEU A 52 -6.68 0.38 10.33
C LEU A 52 -5.61 -0.56 10.90
N THR A 53 -4.40 -0.58 10.34
CA THR A 53 -3.29 -1.48 10.70
C THR A 53 -3.61 -2.97 10.50
N THR A 54 -4.66 -3.29 9.74
CA THR A 54 -5.01 -4.66 9.35
C THR A 54 -4.20 -5.07 8.12
N TYR A 55 -2.89 -5.17 8.29
CA TYR A 55 -1.95 -5.35 7.18
C TYR A 55 -2.16 -6.65 6.39
N ASP A 56 -2.57 -7.74 7.03
CA ASP A 56 -2.93 -8.98 6.34
C ASP A 56 -4.12 -8.80 5.40
N LYS A 57 -5.11 -8.01 5.81
CA LYS A 57 -6.28 -7.65 5.00
C LYS A 57 -5.90 -6.73 3.86
N CYS A 58 -5.05 -5.73 4.13
CA CYS A 58 -4.49 -4.86 3.11
C CYS A 58 -3.77 -5.67 2.01
N LEU A 59 -2.93 -6.62 2.41
CA LEU A 59 -2.18 -7.47 1.50
C LEU A 59 -3.09 -8.37 0.67
N SER A 60 -4.09 -9.02 1.31
CA SER A 60 -5.03 -9.89 0.58
C SER A 60 -5.88 -9.13 -0.43
N LEU A 61 -6.26 -7.89 -0.13
CA LEU A 61 -6.97 -7.02 -1.07
C LEU A 61 -6.08 -6.60 -2.25
N PHE A 62 -4.80 -6.27 -2.01
CA PHE A 62 -3.86 -6.03 -3.10
C PHE A 62 -3.66 -7.26 -3.97
N ASP A 63 -3.51 -8.44 -3.37
CA ASP A 63 -3.39 -9.70 -4.10
C ASP A 63 -4.63 -9.99 -4.95
N TRP A 64 -5.82 -9.76 -4.41
CA TRP A 64 -7.07 -9.90 -5.16
C TRP A 64 -7.07 -8.99 -6.39
N ILE A 65 -6.69 -7.71 -6.25
CA ILE A 65 -6.64 -6.78 -7.39
C ILE A 65 -5.67 -7.30 -8.46
N VAL A 66 -4.47 -7.69 -8.04
CA VAL A 66 -3.39 -8.17 -8.92
C VAL A 66 -3.76 -9.47 -9.65
N GLU A 67 -4.50 -10.36 -9.00
CA GLU A 67 -4.89 -11.65 -9.56
C GLU A 67 -6.12 -11.58 -10.47
N LYS A 68 -7.15 -10.82 -10.07
CA LYS A 68 -8.43 -10.79 -10.78
C LYS A 68 -8.53 -9.67 -11.81
N TYR A 69 -7.76 -8.59 -11.64
CA TYR A 69 -7.81 -7.41 -12.51
C TYR A 69 -6.45 -7.05 -13.11
N PRO A 70 -5.63 -8.00 -13.61
CA PRO A 70 -4.22 -7.78 -13.94
C PRO A 70 -3.96 -6.75 -15.04
N LYS A 71 -4.99 -6.35 -15.80
CA LYS A 71 -4.89 -5.34 -16.87
C LYS A 71 -5.38 -3.95 -16.44
N HIS A 72 -5.96 -3.84 -15.25
CA HIS A 72 -6.46 -2.56 -14.74
C HIS A 72 -5.32 -1.76 -14.11
N ALA A 73 -5.34 -0.43 -14.22
CA ALA A 73 -4.31 0.45 -13.67
C ALA A 73 -4.10 0.25 -12.15
N LYS A 74 -5.14 -0.18 -11.42
CA LYS A 74 -5.00 -0.50 -9.99
C LYS A 74 -4.18 -1.75 -9.69
N ALA A 75 -3.96 -2.65 -10.65
CA ALA A 75 -3.20 -3.87 -10.42
C ALA A 75 -1.70 -3.61 -10.30
N GLU A 76 -1.13 -2.76 -11.15
CA GLU A 76 0.27 -2.36 -11.01
C GLU A 76 0.48 -1.53 -9.75
N ASN A 77 -0.45 -0.61 -9.43
CA ASN A 77 -0.43 0.14 -8.18
C ASN A 77 -0.49 -0.79 -6.96
N ALA A 78 -1.41 -1.76 -6.94
CA ALA A 78 -1.54 -2.71 -5.83
C ALA A 78 -0.25 -3.51 -5.64
N CYS A 79 0.36 -3.98 -6.73
CA CYS A 79 1.60 -4.73 -6.66
C CYS A 79 2.77 -3.89 -6.12
N PHE A 80 2.92 -2.64 -6.57
CA PHE A 80 3.90 -1.71 -6.02
C PHE A 80 3.66 -1.43 -4.53
N MET A 81 2.39 -1.21 -4.15
CA MET A 81 2.02 -0.88 -2.77
C MET A 81 2.30 -2.01 -1.78
N LYS A 82 2.39 -3.28 -2.22
CA LYS A 82 2.86 -4.37 -1.37
C LYS A 82 4.29 -4.10 -0.89
N GLY A 83 5.21 -3.74 -1.78
CA GLY A 83 6.58 -3.37 -1.39
C GLY A 83 6.60 -2.17 -0.46
N PHE A 84 5.81 -1.13 -0.80
CA PHE A 84 5.69 0.09 -0.01
C PHE A 84 5.19 -0.15 1.41
N LEU A 85 4.22 -1.06 1.58
CA LEU A 85 3.68 -1.45 2.89
C LEU A 85 4.77 -2.08 3.78
N PHE A 86 5.55 -3.02 3.22
CA PHE A 86 6.60 -3.68 3.99
C PHE A 86 7.75 -2.74 4.34
N ASP A 87 8.07 -1.81 3.44
CA ASP A 87 9.11 -0.80 3.63
C ASP A 87 8.72 0.22 4.72
N ASN A 88 7.52 0.77 4.61
CA ASN A 88 7.12 1.94 5.40
C ASN A 88 6.40 1.58 6.70
N ASP A 89 5.53 0.57 6.69
CA ASP A 89 4.67 0.25 7.83
C ASP A 89 5.21 -0.92 8.64
N LEU A 90 5.68 -1.98 7.98
CA LEU A 90 6.20 -3.18 8.66
C LEU A 90 7.71 -3.14 8.93
N LYS A 91 8.44 -2.20 8.31
CA LYS A 91 9.89 -2.03 8.43
C LYS A 91 10.70 -3.31 8.10
N ASP A 92 10.16 -4.18 7.25
CA ASP A 92 10.81 -5.39 6.76
C ASP A 92 11.37 -5.15 5.36
N THR A 93 12.63 -4.72 5.34
CA THR A 93 13.36 -4.39 4.10
C THR A 93 13.57 -5.59 3.20
N ALA A 94 13.66 -6.81 3.74
CA ALA A 94 13.85 -8.02 2.95
C ALA A 94 12.58 -8.34 2.15
N THR A 95 11.43 -8.30 2.82
CA THR A 95 10.14 -8.53 2.17
C THR A 95 9.74 -7.36 1.25
N ALA A 96 10.05 -6.11 1.63
CA ALA A 96 9.88 -4.95 0.76
C ALA A 96 10.64 -5.13 -0.56
N ARG A 97 11.93 -5.49 -0.50
CA ARG A 97 12.76 -5.76 -1.68
C ARG A 97 12.14 -6.83 -2.56
N LYS A 98 11.67 -7.94 -1.97
CA LYS A 98 11.02 -9.03 -2.70
C LYS A 98 9.83 -8.51 -3.50
N PHE A 99 8.93 -7.75 -2.89
CA PHE A 99 7.73 -7.25 -3.57
C PHE A 99 8.02 -6.15 -4.60
N TYR A 100 8.98 -5.26 -4.36
CA TYR A 100 9.39 -4.30 -5.39
C TYR A 100 9.99 -5.01 -6.62
N LEU A 101 10.80 -6.06 -6.43
CA LEU A 101 11.33 -6.86 -7.55
C LEU A 101 10.23 -7.64 -8.28
N GLU A 102 9.24 -8.17 -7.56
CA GLU A 102 8.05 -8.80 -8.14
C GLU A 102 7.27 -7.80 -9.00
N PHE A 103 7.06 -6.58 -8.51
CA PHE A 103 6.43 -5.48 -9.24
C PHE A 103 7.18 -5.15 -10.53
N ILE A 104 8.50 -4.93 -10.46
CA ILE A 104 9.33 -4.64 -11.65
C ILE A 104 9.25 -5.77 -12.68
N THR A 105 9.22 -7.03 -12.21
CA THR A 105 9.12 -8.20 -13.08
C THR A 105 7.76 -8.30 -13.74
N LYS A 106 6.68 -8.02 -12.99
CA LYS A 106 5.29 -8.19 -13.45
C LYS A 106 4.80 -7.00 -14.30
N TYR A 107 5.25 -5.80 -14.00
CA TYR A 107 4.86 -4.54 -14.65
C TYR A 107 6.09 -3.74 -15.12
N PRO A 108 6.94 -4.29 -16.02
CA PRO A 108 8.22 -3.67 -16.41
C PRO A 108 8.09 -2.37 -17.21
N LYS A 109 6.87 -1.98 -17.61
CA LYS A 109 6.58 -0.74 -18.35
C LYS A 109 5.82 0.30 -17.50
N SER A 110 5.58 0.00 -16.23
CA SER A 110 4.92 0.93 -15.31
C SER A 110 5.80 2.16 -15.10
N GLU A 111 5.18 3.33 -14.92
CA GLU A 111 5.89 4.58 -14.58
C GLU A 111 6.63 4.48 -13.24
N PHE A 112 6.13 3.67 -12.30
CA PHE A 112 6.77 3.46 -10.99
C PHE A 112 7.97 2.49 -10.99
N VAL A 113 8.44 1.98 -12.15
CA VAL A 113 9.60 1.05 -12.18
C VAL A 113 10.86 1.73 -11.64
N ASP A 114 11.13 2.97 -12.06
CA ASP A 114 12.30 3.72 -11.61
C ASP A 114 12.20 4.06 -10.12
N ASP A 115 11.00 4.40 -9.64
CA ASP A 115 10.72 4.61 -8.21
C ASP A 115 10.99 3.35 -7.39
N ALA A 116 10.51 2.19 -7.83
CA ALA A 116 10.76 0.91 -7.16
C ALA A 116 12.25 0.58 -7.09
N GLN A 117 13.01 0.84 -8.16
CA GLN A 117 14.46 0.65 -8.16
C GLN A 117 15.16 1.60 -7.18
N MET A 118 14.77 2.87 -7.14
CA MET A 118 15.29 3.84 -6.18
C MET A 118 14.99 3.42 -4.74
N LEU A 119 13.76 2.98 -4.46
CA LEU A 119 13.37 2.48 -3.14
C LEU A 119 14.22 1.27 -2.74
N ILE A 120 14.41 0.30 -3.64
CA ILE A 120 15.28 -0.87 -3.42
C ILE A 120 16.73 -0.47 -3.05
N GLN A 121 17.27 0.57 -3.69
CA GLN A 121 18.63 1.07 -3.42
C GLN A 121 18.74 1.75 -2.06
N ASN A 122 17.63 2.30 -1.55
CA ASN A 122 17.57 3.08 -0.32
C ASN A 122 16.97 2.33 0.88
N LEU A 123 16.50 1.10 0.68
CA LEU A 123 16.00 0.25 1.76
C LEU A 123 16.95 0.19 2.95
N GLY A 124 16.43 0.55 4.13
CA GLY A 124 17.17 0.53 5.39
C GLY A 124 18.15 1.68 5.59
N LYS A 125 18.28 2.60 4.63
CA LYS A 125 19.07 3.83 4.81
C LYS A 125 18.28 4.86 5.62
N SER A 126 19.00 5.66 6.40
CA SER A 126 18.42 6.86 7.02
C SER A 126 18.27 7.99 6.00
N GLU A 127 17.42 8.97 6.31
CA GLU A 127 17.29 10.19 5.49
C GLU A 127 18.63 10.93 5.34
N GLU A 128 19.44 10.99 6.41
CA GLU A 128 20.78 11.58 6.39
C GLU A 128 21.69 10.89 5.37
N GLN A 129 21.72 9.55 5.37
CA GLN A 129 22.52 8.78 4.42
C GLN A 129 22.09 9.04 2.97
N ILE A 130 20.77 9.15 2.73
CA ILE A 130 20.23 9.43 1.40
C ILE A 130 20.62 10.86 0.95
N LEU A 131 20.49 11.85 1.82
CA LEU A 131 20.84 13.24 1.53
C LEU A 131 22.34 13.40 1.21
N ASP A 132 23.20 12.76 2.00
CA ASP A 132 24.65 12.75 1.78
C ASP A 132 25.03 12.17 0.42
N GLU A 133 24.41 11.06 0.01
CA GLU A 133 24.65 10.43 -1.29
C GLU A 133 24.18 11.33 -2.45
N LEU A 134 23.04 12.00 -2.30
CA LEU A 134 22.51 12.92 -3.31
C LEU A 134 23.42 14.15 -3.49
N GLN A 135 23.91 14.73 -2.39
CA GLN A 135 24.85 15.85 -2.44
C GLN A 135 26.15 15.47 -3.15
N LYS A 136 26.70 14.28 -2.87
CA LYS A 136 27.92 13.77 -3.52
C LYS A 136 27.74 13.49 -5.01
N LYS A 137 26.55 13.07 -5.45
CA LYS A 137 26.24 12.85 -6.88
C LYS A 137 26.12 14.17 -7.65
N ASN A 138 25.54 15.21 -7.06
CA ASN A 138 25.36 16.52 -7.70
C ASN A 138 26.62 17.38 -7.74
N ALA A 139 27.66 17.02 -6.97
CA ALA A 139 28.94 17.73 -6.95
C ALA A 139 29.96 17.19 -7.99
N LYS A 140 29.56 16.23 -8.83
CA LYS A 140 30.35 15.66 -9.93
C LYS A 140 29.77 16.06 -11.28
#